data_AF-A0A450RZI1-F1
#
_entry.id   AF-A0A450RZI1-F1
#
_cell.length_a   1.000
_cell.length_b   1.000
_cell.length_c   1.000
_cell.angle_alpha   90.00
_cell.angle_beta   90.00
_cell.angle_gamma   90.00
#
_symmetry.space_group_name_H-M   'P 1'
#
loop_
_entity.id
_entity.type
_entity.pdbx_description
1 polymer ?
#
loop_
_entity_poly.entity_id
_entity_poly.type
_entity_poly.pdbx_seq_one_letter_code
_entity_poly.pdbx_strand_id
1 'polypeptide(L)'
;MELSYHTYLMLDRLLDIQKPLSGSEENDEIFFIIFHQINELYFKLLLRECEKAGGHLSSGAVYDAIATFTRMSVVMKTLVD
;
A
#
# COMPACT_ATOMS: atom_id res chain seq x y z
N MET A 1 -18.40 -9.73 16.26
CA MET A 1 -17.73 -10.32 15.09
C MET A 1 -16.34 -10.70 15.55
N GLU A 2 -15.97 -11.97 15.42
CA GLU A 2 -14.69 -12.49 15.90
C GLU A 2 -13.55 -11.97 15.02
N LEU A 3 -12.44 -11.55 15.63
CA LEU A 3 -11.28 -11.04 14.90
C LEU A 3 -10.57 -12.20 14.20
N SER A 4 -10.78 -12.34 12.89
CA SER A 4 -10.04 -13.26 12.03
C SER A 4 -9.17 -12.49 11.03
N TYR A 5 -8.17 -13.15 10.44
CA TYR A 5 -7.36 -12.60 9.35
C TYR A 5 -8.22 -12.01 8.24
N HIS A 6 -9.26 -12.75 7.84
CA HIS A 6 -10.21 -12.37 6.79
C HIS A 6 -10.95 -11.08 7.11
N THR A 7 -11.48 -10.98 8.33
CA THR A 7 -12.22 -9.77 8.78
C THR A 7 -11.30 -8.59 9.06
N TYR A 8 -10.08 -8.82 9.56
CA TYR A 8 -9.12 -7.77 9.88
C TYR A 8 -8.60 -7.07 8.62
N LEU A 9 -8.29 -7.85 7.57
CA LEU A 9 -7.82 -7.32 6.29
C LEU A 9 -8.96 -6.94 5.33
N MET A 10 -10.22 -7.15 5.73
CA MET A 10 -11.41 -6.88 4.92
C MET A 10 -11.35 -7.58 3.55
N LEU A 11 -10.97 -8.87 3.52
CA LEU A 11 -10.64 -9.57 2.27
C LEU A 11 -11.82 -9.69 1.30
N ASP A 12 -13.06 -9.83 1.78
CA ASP A 12 -14.24 -9.84 0.90
C ASP A 12 -14.32 -8.58 0.04
N ARG A 13 -13.99 -7.42 0.62
CA ARG A 13 -13.95 -6.16 -0.12
C ARG A 13 -12.71 -6.06 -1.00
N LEU A 14 -11.55 -6.48 -0.50
CA LEU A 14 -10.29 -6.36 -1.22
C LEU A 14 -10.25 -7.25 -2.47
N LEU A 15 -10.85 -8.44 -2.41
CA LEU A 15 -10.84 -9.44 -3.49
C LEU A 15 -12.04 -9.32 -4.45
N ASP A 16 -12.98 -8.41 -4.19
CA ASP A 16 -14.13 -8.16 -5.08
C ASP A 16 -13.91 -6.98 -6.03
N ILE A 17 -12.93 -6.10 -5.77
CA ILE A 17 -12.74 -4.85 -6.53
C ILE A 17 -11.99 -5.01 -7.86
N GLN A 18 -11.57 -6.23 -8.23
CA GLN A 18 -10.93 -6.52 -9.52
C GLN A 18 -12.02 -6.75 -10.58
N LYS A 19 -12.46 -5.68 -11.26
CA LYS A 19 -13.53 -5.72 -12.26
C LYS A 19 -13.00 -5.35 -13.66
N PRO A 20 -12.75 -6.33 -14.55
CA PRO A 20 -12.42 -6.08 -15.97
C PRO A 20 -13.54 -5.37 -16.72
N LEU A 21 -13.18 -4.57 -17.73
CA LEU A 21 -14.11 -3.86 -18.61
C LEU A 21 -14.40 -4.63 -19.90
N SER A 22 -13.49 -5.50 -20.35
CA SER A 22 -13.62 -6.25 -21.62
C SER A 22 -14.79 -7.25 -21.63
N GLY A 23 -15.35 -7.60 -20.47
CA GLY A 23 -16.43 -8.58 -20.35
C GLY A 23 -15.98 -10.04 -20.49
N SER A 24 -14.72 -10.26 -20.89
CA SER A 24 -13.97 -11.52 -20.79
C SER A 24 -13.00 -11.44 -19.60
N GLU A 25 -12.75 -12.56 -18.94
CA GLU A 25 -11.64 -12.68 -17.96
C GLU A 25 -10.31 -12.77 -18.72
N GLU A 26 -9.98 -11.75 -19.50
CA GLU A 26 -8.66 -11.67 -20.12
C GLU A 26 -7.61 -11.54 -19.01
N ASN A 27 -6.74 -12.55 -18.94
CA ASN A 27 -5.71 -12.67 -17.89
C ASN A 27 -4.84 -11.40 -17.79
N ASP A 28 -4.59 -10.73 -18.91
CA ASP A 28 -3.77 -9.52 -18.97
C ASP A 28 -4.45 -8.31 -18.31
N GLU A 29 -5.78 -8.19 -18.41
CA GLU A 29 -6.54 -7.10 -17.79
C GLU A 29 -6.62 -7.27 -16.27
N ILE A 30 -6.87 -8.49 -15.80
CA ILE A 30 -6.82 -8.82 -14.36
C ILE A 30 -5.41 -8.57 -13.81
N PHE A 31 -4.36 -8.98 -14.53
CA PHE A 31 -2.99 -8.70 -14.14
C PHE A 31 -2.73 -7.20 -14.02
N PHE A 32 -3.14 -6.41 -15.02
CA PHE A 32 -3.02 -4.95 -15.00
C PHE A 32 -3.70 -4.33 -13.77
N ILE A 33 -4.94 -4.75 -13.47
CA ILE A 33 -5.69 -4.25 -12.32
C ILE A 33 -4.97 -4.61 -11.01
N ILE A 34 -4.59 -5.87 -10.81
CA ILE A 34 -3.93 -6.33 -9.58
C ILE A 34 -2.59 -5.61 -9.39
N PHE A 35 -1.78 -5.50 -10.45
CA PHE A 35 -0.49 -4.82 -10.41
C PHE A 35 -0.64 -3.36 -9.95
N HIS A 36 -1.61 -2.63 -10.51
CA HIS A 36 -1.87 -1.25 -10.08
C HIS A 36 -2.43 -1.16 -8.67
N GLN A 37 -3.31 -2.07 -8.25
CA GLN A 37 -3.83 -2.08 -6.88
C GLN A 37 -2.73 -2.32 -5.83
N ILE A 38 -1.78 -3.22 -6.11
CA ILE A 38 -0.61 -3.43 -5.24
C ILE A 38 0.20 -2.13 -5.11
N ASN A 39 0.48 -1.46 -6.24
CA ASN A 39 1.20 -0.18 -6.25
C ASN A 39 0.45 0.91 -5.45
N GLU A 40 -0.86 1.03 -5.63
CA GLU A 40 -1.68 2.00 -4.87
C GLU A 40 -1.66 1.73 -3.36
N LEU A 41 -1.63 0.46 -2.92
CA LEU A 41 -1.49 0.13 -1.51
C LEU A 41 -0.13 0.54 -0.95
N TYR A 42 0.95 0.39 -1.72
CA TYR A 42 2.26 0.89 -1.34
C TYR A 42 2.33 2.42 -1.33
N PHE A 43 1.73 3.11 -2.30
CA PHE A 43 1.63 4.58 -2.30
C PHE A 43 0.86 5.09 -1.09
N LYS A 44 -0.25 4.43 -0.74
CA LYS A 44 -0.99 4.74 0.48
C LYS A 44 -0.12 4.56 1.73
N LEU A 45 0.71 3.52 1.80
CA LEU A 45 1.65 3.33 2.91
C LEU A 45 2.70 4.46 2.94
N LEU A 46 3.32 4.77 1.79
CA LEU A 46 4.32 5.82 1.68
C LEU A 46 3.78 7.19 2.09
N LEU A 47 2.54 7.53 1.73
CA LEU A 47 1.92 8.79 2.13
C LEU A 47 1.83 8.92 3.66
N ARG A 48 1.43 7.84 4.36
CA ARG A 48 1.38 7.82 5.83
C ARG A 48 2.76 7.98 6.45
N GLU A 49 3.77 7.39 5.82
CA GLU A 49 5.16 7.54 6.25
C GLU A 49 5.70 8.96 6.03
N CYS A 50 5.35 9.59 4.90
CA CYS A 50 5.68 10.99 4.62
C CYS A 50 5.07 11.94 5.66
N GLU A 51 3.78 11.76 5.98
CA GLU A 51 3.11 12.55 7.02
C GLU A 51 3.80 12.42 8.38
N LYS A 52 4.15 11.18 8.75
CA LYS A 52 4.88 10.90 9.99
C LYS A 52 6.27 11.54 10.00
N ALA A 53 7.01 11.44 8.90
CA ALA A 53 8.31 12.07 8.75
C ALA A 53 8.21 13.60 8.88
N GLY A 54 7.20 14.21 8.24
CA GLY A 54 6.90 15.64 8.38
C GLY A 54 6.63 16.06 9.83
N GLY A 55 5.90 15.23 10.58
CA GLY A 55 5.69 15.43 12.02
C GLY A 55 6.99 15.42 12.82
N HIS A 56 7.84 14.40 12.62
CA HIS A 56 9.13 14.30 13.32
C HIS A 56 10.07 15.46 12.98
N LEU A 57 10.12 15.88 11.71
CA LEU A 57 10.94 17.01 11.28
C LEU A 57 10.45 18.31 11.94
N SER A 58 9.13 18.52 11.99
CA SER A 58 8.53 19.71 12.59
C SER A 58 8.76 19.80 14.11
N SER A 59 8.90 18.66 14.78
CA SER A 59 9.19 18.59 16.22
C SER A 59 10.68 18.51 16.57
N GLY A 60 11.57 18.53 15.57
CA GLY A 60 13.02 18.37 15.78
C GLY A 60 13.47 16.95 16.17
N ALA A 61 12.61 15.95 16.00
CA ALA A 61 12.90 14.54 16.30
C ALA A 61 13.70 13.89 15.16
N VAL A 62 14.97 14.29 15.02
CA VAL A 62 15.83 13.93 13.86
C VAL A 62 16.04 12.41 13.73
N TYR A 63 16.29 11.70 14.83
CA TYR A 63 16.49 10.26 14.79
C TYR A 63 15.24 9.49 14.35
N ASP A 64 14.06 9.92 14.80
CA ASP A 64 12.79 9.32 14.40
C ASP A 64 12.46 9.62 12.92
N ALA A 65 12.81 10.82 12.43
CA ALA A 65 12.71 11.15 11.01
C ALA A 65 13.61 10.22 10.16
N ILE A 66 14.87 10.03 10.56
CA ILE A 66 15.80 9.11 9.87
C ILE A 66 15.27 7.67 9.84
N ALA A 67 14.76 7.17 10.97
CA ALA A 67 14.15 5.84 11.03
C ALA A 67 12.95 5.72 10.09
N THR A 68 12.13 6.77 9.99
CA THR A 68 10.97 6.82 9.10
C THR A 68 11.38 6.80 7.62
N PHE A 69 12.36 7.62 7.22
CA PHE A 69 12.91 7.61 5.86
C PHE A 69 13.57 6.27 5.49
N THR A 70 14.22 5.61 6.45
CA THR A 70 14.80 4.28 6.25
C THR A 70 13.72 3.26 5.92
N ARG A 71 12.58 3.30 6.64
CA ARG A 71 11.43 2.45 6.34
C ARG A 71 10.81 2.75 4.97
N MET A 72 10.65 4.03 4.63
CA MET A 72 10.18 4.44 3.29
C MET A 72 11.08 3.88 2.19
N SER A 73 12.39 3.88 2.38
CA SER A 73 13.36 3.37 1.41
C SER A 73 13.20 1.86 1.18
N VAL A 74 12.83 1.09 2.20
CA VAL A 74 12.52 -0.34 2.06
C VAL A 74 11.24 -0.54 1.25
N VAL A 75 10.17 0.22 1.55
CA VAL A 75 8.91 0.15 0.79
C VAL A 75 9.12 0.52 -0.68
N MET A 76 9.91 1.56 -0.95
CA MET A 76 10.23 1.98 -2.32
C MET A 76 11.01 0.92 -3.11
N LYS A 77 11.86 0.12 -2.45
CA LYS A 77 12.56 -0.99 -3.14
C LYS A 77 11.56 -2.03 -3.63
N THR A 78 10.59 -2.41 -2.80
CA THR A 78 9.53 -3.37 -3.20
C THR A 78 8.62 -2.86 -4.32
N LEU A 79 8.54 -1.54 -4.53
CA LEU A 79 7.81 -0.96 -5.66
C LEU A 79 8.60 -1.00 -6.98
N VAL A 80 9.93 -1.04 -6.90
CA VAL A 80 10.84 -0.96 -8.05
C VAL A 80 11.31 -2.35 -8.50
N ASP A 81 11.44 -3.28 -7.56
CA ASP A 81 11.84 -4.67 -7.77
C ASP A 81 10.69 -5.53 -8.34
#